data_AF-A0AB36B7B5-F1
#
_entry.id   AF-A0AB36B7B5-F1
#
_cell.length_a   1.000
_cell.length_b   1.000
_cell.length_c   1.000
_cell.angle_alpha   90.00
_cell.angle_beta   90.00
_cell.angle_gamma   90.00
#
_symmetry.space_group_name_H-M   'P 1'
#
loop_
_entity.id
_entity.type
_entity.pdbx_description
1 polymer ?
#
loop_
_entity_poly.entity_id
_entity_poly.type
_entity_poly.pdbx_seq_one_letter_code
_entity_poly.pdbx_strand_id
1 'polypeptide(L)'
;MIELKGEQAMWYMIDYENVHEEGLYGIEMLKKDDRIFVFYNMGDKENVENGKLREAAEKGISIQSVVLYKRGKNALDFYIASKIGELCGQGMQQDIAVISGDKGFQALCEYWMYVADIRKRIILRDTIYHALFDFEYDQIGNSCSDFKAIYLHCIKQYGRKMGCELYWHLKKYMEIRRNYVNVTSMQDQRKYYVVLRGYKPGIYDTVNDYERNIIGYSNAFGRVFSSYAQAEDFFLDYLADSCFAASTASINELWNDFCYRVNQSLQYENKTMMNGSLAGYVCGGFHADTRRFYAFWIIASKDGIVVKMKNIIHENEKMKKIGAVGGEILASKAVLTYALKYEYQEIKMYCSHIKVADWIERGVHTDKLPYRLHAVIGKAKDRLKVTAVHFQ
;
A
#
# COMPACT_ATOMS: atom_id res chain seq x y z
N MET A 1 35.33 1.06 -9.39
CA MET A 1 34.82 2.44 -9.50
C MET A 1 33.33 2.39 -9.30
N ILE A 2 32.77 3.21 -8.41
CA ILE A 2 31.32 3.32 -8.25
C ILE A 2 30.81 4.03 -9.50
N GLU A 3 30.03 3.35 -10.34
CA GLU A 3 29.19 4.03 -11.33
C GLU A 3 27.94 4.53 -10.59
N LEU A 4 28.04 5.73 -10.04
CA LEU A 4 26.87 6.46 -9.58
C LEU A 4 26.02 6.76 -10.83
N LYS A 5 24.72 6.45 -10.79
CA LYS A 5 23.81 6.90 -11.86
C LYS A 5 23.95 8.42 -12.00
N GLY A 6 23.93 8.90 -13.24
CA GLY A 6 24.14 10.32 -13.56
C GLY A 6 23.32 11.25 -12.67
N GLU A 7 23.91 12.40 -12.33
CA GLU A 7 23.36 13.40 -11.41
C GLU A 7 21.95 13.81 -11.82
N GLN A 8 20.93 13.29 -11.12
CA GLN A 8 19.54 13.64 -11.38
C GLN A 8 19.23 14.95 -10.66
N ALA A 9 18.77 15.94 -11.42
CA ALA A 9 18.29 17.22 -10.89
C ALA A 9 17.02 17.03 -10.05
N MET A 10 16.92 17.76 -8.94
CA MET A 10 15.89 17.58 -7.90
C MET A 10 15.11 18.87 -7.66
N TRP A 11 13.80 18.73 -7.43
CA TRP A 11 12.92 19.87 -7.30
C TRP A 11 12.33 19.94 -5.89
N TYR A 12 12.51 21.07 -5.21
CA TYR A 12 12.18 21.28 -3.82
C TYR A 12 10.96 22.19 -3.69
N MET A 13 9.90 21.70 -3.06
CA MET A 13 8.66 22.42 -2.78
C MET A 13 8.70 22.84 -1.31
N ILE A 14 9.07 24.09 -1.05
CA ILE A 14 9.31 24.59 0.31
C ILE A 14 8.04 25.24 0.84
N ASP A 15 7.46 24.62 1.85
CA ASP A 15 6.35 25.15 2.64
C ASP A 15 6.89 26.13 3.70
N TYR A 16 7.23 27.34 3.28
CA TYR A 16 7.94 28.29 4.13
C TYR A 16 7.09 28.76 5.32
N GLU A 17 5.76 28.68 5.23
CA GLU A 17 4.86 28.94 6.36
C GLU A 17 5.11 27.96 7.51
N ASN A 18 5.41 26.70 7.19
CA ASN A 18 5.58 25.64 8.17
C ASN A 18 7.01 25.53 8.71
N VAL A 19 8.01 25.61 7.83
CA VAL A 19 9.42 25.32 8.18
C VAL A 19 10.31 26.55 8.29
N HIS A 20 9.86 27.71 7.80
CA HIS A 20 10.61 28.96 7.80
C HIS A 20 12.08 28.77 7.33
N GLU A 21 13.03 29.47 7.96
CA GLU A 21 14.46 29.35 7.62
C GLU A 21 15.09 27.99 7.99
N GLU A 22 14.49 27.25 8.93
CA GLU A 22 15.01 25.94 9.34
C GLU A 22 14.90 24.93 8.20
N GLY A 23 13.80 24.99 7.43
CA GLY A 23 13.62 24.17 6.24
C GLY A 23 14.69 24.37 5.16
N LEU A 24 15.33 25.56 5.14
CA LEU A 24 16.40 25.89 4.19
C LEU A 24 17.76 25.32 4.59
N TYR A 25 17.86 24.62 5.72
CA TYR A 25 19.11 23.97 6.11
C TYR A 25 19.55 22.94 5.05
N GLY A 26 20.77 23.11 4.51
CA GLY A 26 21.32 22.33 3.40
C GLY A 26 21.19 22.98 2.02
N ILE A 27 20.65 24.21 1.91
CA ILE A 27 20.49 24.92 0.64
C ILE A 27 21.81 25.12 -0.13
N GLU A 28 22.93 25.27 0.58
CA GLU A 28 24.27 25.40 0.02
C GLU A 28 24.80 24.12 -0.64
N MET A 29 24.13 22.98 -0.40
CA MET A 29 24.47 21.69 -1.02
C MET A 29 23.76 21.47 -2.35
N LEU A 30 22.84 22.35 -2.74
CA LEU A 30 22.09 22.24 -3.99
C LEU A 30 22.97 22.46 -5.22
N LYS A 31 22.65 21.74 -6.29
CA LYS A 31 23.33 21.79 -7.59
C LYS A 31 22.64 22.79 -8.50
N LYS A 32 23.35 23.28 -9.53
CA LYS A 32 22.81 24.30 -10.46
C LYS A 32 21.53 23.88 -11.18
N ASP A 33 21.37 22.57 -11.43
CA ASP A 33 20.19 22.04 -12.11
C ASP A 33 19.01 21.78 -11.16
N ASP A 34 19.24 21.87 -9.84
CA ASP A 34 18.17 21.79 -8.85
C ASP A 34 17.29 23.04 -8.93
N ARG A 35 16.02 22.85 -8.57
CA ARG A 35 15.02 23.92 -8.58
C ARG A 35 14.32 24.03 -7.24
N ILE A 36 14.10 25.26 -6.80
CA ILE A 36 13.33 25.55 -5.60
C ILE A 36 12.03 26.26 -5.99
N PHE A 37 10.92 25.79 -5.44
CA PHE A 37 9.63 26.46 -5.44
C PHE A 37 9.32 26.81 -3.99
N VAL A 38 9.31 28.10 -3.66
CA VAL A 38 9.06 28.56 -2.29
C VAL A 38 7.64 29.08 -2.20
N PHE A 39 6.84 28.43 -1.36
CA PHE A 39 5.45 28.76 -1.10
C PHE A 39 5.37 29.49 0.24
N TYR A 40 4.78 30.69 0.25
CA TYR A 40 4.70 31.51 1.45
C TYR A 40 3.52 32.47 1.42
N ASN A 41 3.12 32.94 2.60
CA ASN A 41 2.10 33.98 2.74
C ASN A 41 2.70 35.37 2.47
N MET A 42 1.90 36.31 1.97
CA MET A 42 2.37 37.69 1.71
C MET A 42 3.13 38.36 2.89
N GLY A 43 2.83 37.97 4.14
CA GLY A 43 3.53 38.47 5.33
C GLY A 43 5.00 38.05 5.44
N ASP A 44 5.40 36.94 4.81
CA ASP A 44 6.76 36.38 4.87
C ASP A 44 7.63 36.84 3.69
N LYS A 45 7.10 37.70 2.81
CA LYS A 45 7.74 38.11 1.57
C LYS A 45 9.16 38.64 1.78
N GLU A 46 9.33 39.52 2.76
CA GLU A 46 10.64 40.13 3.02
C GLU A 46 11.66 39.11 3.54
N ASN A 47 11.23 38.11 4.31
CA ASN A 47 12.09 37.02 4.80
C ASN A 47 12.47 36.05 3.67
N VAL A 48 11.55 35.80 2.74
CA VAL A 48 11.78 34.90 1.59
C VAL A 48 12.64 35.55 0.50
N GLU A 49 12.45 36.84 0.24
CA GLU A 49 13.20 37.58 -0.79
C GLU A 49 14.62 37.97 -0.35
N ASN A 50 14.91 37.88 0.95
CA ASN A 50 16.23 38.16 1.52
C ASN A 50 16.87 36.89 2.11
N GLY A 51 18.13 37.00 2.54
CA GLY A 51 18.83 35.90 3.22
C GLY A 51 19.21 34.73 2.30
N LYS A 52 19.04 33.50 2.80
CA LYS A 52 19.60 32.27 2.20
C LYS A 52 19.10 31.99 0.78
N LEU A 53 17.82 32.26 0.50
CA LEU A 53 17.25 32.03 -0.84
C LEU A 53 17.85 32.98 -1.87
N ARG A 54 18.05 34.24 -1.50
CA ARG A 54 18.73 35.22 -2.35
C ARG A 54 20.18 34.79 -2.63
N GLU A 55 20.92 34.39 -1.60
CA GLU A 55 22.29 33.90 -1.77
C GLU A 55 22.36 32.67 -2.69
N ALA A 56 21.38 31.76 -2.60
CA ALA A 56 21.28 30.61 -3.48
C ALA A 56 20.96 31.01 -4.93
N ALA A 57 20.07 31.98 -5.14
CA ALA A 57 19.80 32.54 -6.46
C ALA A 57 21.03 33.21 -7.08
N GLU A 58 21.81 33.97 -6.29
CA GLU A 58 23.07 34.60 -6.71
C GLU A 58 24.13 33.55 -7.12
N LYS A 59 24.08 32.34 -6.53
CA LYS A 59 24.92 31.19 -6.91
C LYS A 59 24.39 30.41 -8.13
N GLY A 60 23.27 30.83 -8.70
CA GLY A 60 22.68 30.27 -9.92
C GLY A 60 21.66 29.16 -9.70
N ILE A 61 21.16 28.96 -8.48
CA ILE A 61 20.03 28.05 -8.22
C ILE A 61 18.75 28.68 -8.74
N SER A 62 17.95 27.91 -9.48
CA SER A 62 16.67 28.40 -10.01
C SER A 62 15.61 28.39 -8.91
N ILE A 63 15.15 29.58 -8.52
CA ILE A 63 14.15 29.77 -7.47
C ILE A 63 12.90 30.42 -8.04
N GLN A 64 11.75 29.81 -7.80
CA GLN A 64 10.43 30.35 -8.12
C GLN A 64 9.64 30.60 -6.84
N SER A 65 9.24 31.85 -6.62
CA SER A 65 8.35 32.23 -5.52
C SER A 65 6.88 32.04 -5.91
N VAL A 66 6.09 31.45 -5.01
CA VAL A 66 4.64 31.30 -5.13
C VAL A 66 3.98 31.93 -3.91
N VAL A 67 3.41 33.13 -4.09
CA VAL A 67 2.87 33.95 -3.00
C VAL A 67 1.38 33.72 -2.83
N LEU A 68 0.97 33.42 -1.59
CA LEU A 68 -0.43 33.37 -1.20
C LEU A 68 -0.90 34.76 -0.73
N TYR A 69 -1.79 35.37 -1.53
CA TYR A 69 -2.34 36.71 -1.24
C TYR A 69 -3.53 36.69 -0.28
N LYS A 70 -4.33 35.62 -0.28
CA LYS A 70 -5.51 35.46 0.60
C LYS A 70 -5.30 34.26 1.51
N ARG A 71 -5.30 34.50 2.81
CA ARG A 71 -5.18 33.44 3.81
C ARG A 71 -6.45 32.59 3.83
N GLY A 72 -6.25 31.29 3.91
CA GLY A 72 -7.30 30.30 4.09
C GLY A 72 -6.71 29.08 4.76
N LYS A 73 -7.51 28.35 5.55
CA LYS A 73 -7.05 27.12 6.20
C LYS A 73 -6.53 26.15 5.12
N ASN A 74 -5.27 25.74 5.22
CA ASN A 74 -4.60 24.82 4.30
C ASN A 74 -4.49 25.32 2.84
N ALA A 75 -4.64 26.64 2.62
CA ALA A 75 -4.60 27.21 1.28
C ALA A 75 -3.24 27.01 0.60
N LEU A 76 -2.15 27.07 1.37
CA LEU A 76 -0.79 26.87 0.86
C LEU A 76 -0.55 25.41 0.44
N ASP A 77 -1.08 24.44 1.19
CA ASP A 77 -1.05 23.02 0.86
C ASP A 77 -1.67 22.75 -0.52
N PHE A 78 -2.79 23.40 -0.81
CA PHE A 78 -3.44 23.30 -2.12
C PHE A 78 -2.58 23.90 -3.24
N TYR A 79 -1.83 24.97 -2.97
CA TYR A 79 -0.90 25.56 -3.95
C TYR A 79 0.26 24.60 -4.24
N ILE A 80 0.84 23.99 -3.20
CA ILE A 80 1.91 23.00 -3.34
C ILE A 80 1.42 21.79 -4.14
N ALA A 81 0.29 21.20 -3.75
CA ALA A 81 -0.29 20.05 -4.45
C ALA A 81 -0.64 20.37 -5.91
N SER A 82 -1.21 21.56 -6.15
CA SER A 82 -1.55 22.01 -7.52
C SER A 82 -0.32 22.25 -8.37
N LYS A 83 0.74 22.86 -7.81
CA LYS A 83 1.99 23.10 -8.54
C LYS A 83 2.69 21.79 -8.90
N ILE A 84 2.73 20.84 -7.97
CA ILE A 84 3.23 19.49 -8.25
C ILE A 84 2.42 18.84 -9.38
N GLY A 85 1.09 18.94 -9.34
CA GLY A 85 0.21 18.46 -10.41
C GLY A 85 0.49 19.10 -11.76
N GLU A 86 0.65 20.42 -11.81
CA GLU A 86 1.01 21.17 -13.02
C GLU A 86 2.32 20.65 -13.62
N LEU A 87 3.37 20.55 -12.80
CA LEU A 87 4.71 20.15 -13.25
C LEU A 87 4.75 18.70 -13.73
N CYS A 88 4.09 17.79 -12.99
CA CYS A 88 3.93 16.40 -13.42
C CYS A 88 3.12 16.30 -14.72
N GLY A 89 2.05 17.10 -14.87
CA GLY A 89 1.23 17.14 -16.08
C GLY A 89 1.98 17.65 -17.32
N GLN A 90 3.02 18.48 -17.12
CA GLN A 90 3.93 18.93 -18.18
C GLN A 90 5.00 17.87 -18.55
N GLY A 91 4.96 16.68 -17.97
CA GLY A 91 5.87 15.58 -18.28
C GLY A 91 7.23 15.67 -17.58
N MET A 92 7.33 16.45 -16.50
CA MET A 92 8.53 16.53 -15.66
C MET A 92 9.00 15.13 -15.22
N GLN A 93 10.31 14.88 -15.28
CA GLN A 93 10.92 13.59 -14.90
C GLN A 93 11.65 13.63 -13.56
N GLN A 94 11.94 14.82 -13.04
CA GLN A 94 12.68 15.04 -11.79
C GLN A 94 11.91 14.57 -10.55
N ASP A 95 12.63 14.01 -9.58
CA ASP A 95 12.08 13.66 -8.29
C ASP A 95 11.77 14.92 -7.47
N ILE A 96 10.77 14.84 -6.59
CA ILE A 96 10.28 15.98 -5.82
C ILE A 96 10.53 15.77 -4.33
N ALA A 97 11.01 16.79 -3.65
CA ALA A 97 11.01 16.86 -2.19
C ALA A 97 10.04 17.96 -1.73
N VAL A 98 9.07 17.59 -0.91
CA VAL A 98 8.26 18.55 -0.15
C VAL A 98 8.99 18.81 1.17
N ILE A 99 9.34 20.06 1.40
CA ILE A 99 9.99 20.52 2.63
C ILE A 99 8.92 21.13 3.53
N SER A 100 8.39 20.31 4.43
CA SER A 100 7.33 20.66 5.39
C SER A 100 7.36 19.67 6.55
N GLY A 101 7.09 20.15 7.77
CA GLY A 101 6.79 19.33 8.94
C GLY A 101 5.32 18.89 9.02
N ASP A 102 4.45 19.36 8.11
CA ASP A 102 3.06 18.91 8.08
C ASP A 102 2.94 17.49 7.48
N LYS A 103 2.53 16.55 8.33
CA LYS A 103 2.28 15.15 7.96
C LYS A 103 1.11 14.98 6.99
N GLY A 104 0.28 16.00 6.79
CA GLY A 104 -0.77 16.03 5.76
C GLY A 104 -0.23 15.79 4.35
N PHE A 105 0.99 16.24 4.06
CA PHE A 105 1.64 15.99 2.76
C PHE A 105 2.01 14.52 2.54
N GLN A 106 1.93 13.65 3.55
CA GLN A 106 2.08 12.21 3.35
C GLN A 106 1.04 11.66 2.36
N ALA A 107 -0.18 12.21 2.35
CA ALA A 107 -1.22 11.84 1.41
C ALA A 107 -0.82 12.16 -0.05
N LEU A 108 -0.09 13.26 -0.25
CA LEU A 108 0.45 13.65 -1.56
C LEU A 108 1.53 12.65 -2.02
N CYS A 109 2.46 12.28 -1.14
CA CYS A 109 3.47 11.25 -1.42
C CYS A 109 2.82 9.92 -1.80
N GLU A 110 1.80 9.49 -1.05
CA GLU A 110 1.09 8.23 -1.30
C GLU A 110 0.33 8.24 -2.63
N TYR A 111 -0.37 9.33 -2.95
CA TYR A 111 -1.11 9.46 -4.20
C TYR A 111 -0.17 9.28 -5.40
N TRP A 112 0.92 10.03 -5.45
CA TRP A 112 1.84 10.01 -6.58
C TRP A 112 2.64 8.71 -6.71
N MET A 113 2.89 8.02 -5.60
CA MET A 113 3.59 6.73 -5.61
C MET A 113 2.67 5.56 -5.99
N TYR A 114 1.43 5.56 -5.49
CA TYR A 114 0.57 4.37 -5.50
C TYR A 114 -0.73 4.51 -6.29
N VAL A 115 -1.23 5.73 -6.49
CA VAL A 115 -2.56 5.99 -7.07
C VAL A 115 -2.47 6.56 -8.48
N ALA A 116 -1.56 7.50 -8.73
CA ALA A 116 -1.41 8.14 -10.04
C ALA A 116 -1.01 7.12 -11.12
N ASP A 117 -1.58 7.28 -12.32
CA ASP A 117 -1.23 6.44 -13.49
C ASP A 117 0.25 6.58 -13.86
N ILE A 118 0.78 7.81 -13.75
CA ILE A 118 2.20 8.11 -13.87
C ILE A 118 2.77 8.18 -12.46
N ARG A 119 3.53 7.16 -12.08
CA ARG A 119 4.20 7.13 -10.77
C ARG A 119 5.25 8.21 -10.70
N LYS A 120 5.22 8.96 -9.59
CA LYS A 120 6.18 10.00 -9.29
C LYS A 120 6.73 9.81 -7.89
N ARG A 121 8.06 9.87 -7.77
CA ARG A 121 8.69 9.87 -6.45
C ARG A 121 8.58 11.26 -5.85
N ILE A 122 7.88 11.32 -4.73
CA ILE A 122 7.78 12.51 -3.88
C ILE A 122 8.14 12.10 -2.47
N ILE A 123 9.10 12.79 -1.86
CA ILE A 123 9.47 12.59 -0.45
C ILE A 123 9.07 13.79 0.39
N LEU A 124 8.74 13.55 1.66
CA LEU A 124 8.41 14.59 2.64
C LEU A 124 9.52 14.64 3.70
N ARG A 125 10.12 15.81 3.89
CA ARG A 125 11.17 16.03 4.90
C ARG A 125 11.07 17.43 5.50
N ASP A 126 11.66 17.60 6.68
CA ASP A 126 11.60 18.88 7.40
C ASP A 126 12.60 19.90 6.85
N THR A 127 13.68 19.43 6.20
CA THR A 127 14.73 20.30 5.62
C THR A 127 15.28 19.78 4.29
N ILE A 128 15.86 20.69 3.49
CA ILE A 128 16.57 20.36 2.24
C ILE A 128 17.66 19.31 2.47
N TYR A 129 18.44 19.45 3.55
CA TYR A 129 19.49 18.50 3.92
C TYR A 129 18.96 17.07 4.08
N HIS A 130 17.85 16.89 4.79
CA HIS A 130 17.28 15.54 5.00
C HIS A 130 16.70 14.96 3.70
N ALA A 131 16.20 15.81 2.81
CA ALA A 131 15.79 15.37 1.48
C ALA A 131 16.99 14.90 0.66
N LEU A 132 18.06 15.69 0.61
CA LEU A 132 19.33 15.32 -0.04
C LEU A 132 19.90 14.02 0.52
N PHE A 133 19.85 13.85 1.84
CA PHE A 133 20.28 12.61 2.49
C PHE A 133 19.58 11.37 1.94
N ASP A 134 18.24 11.40 1.83
CA ASP A 134 17.47 10.27 1.30
C ASP A 134 17.84 9.97 -0.16
N PHE A 135 18.05 11.01 -0.96
CA PHE A 135 18.39 10.85 -2.37
C PHE A 135 19.80 10.29 -2.56
N GLU A 136 20.79 10.82 -1.83
CA GLU A 136 22.16 10.33 -1.88
C GLU A 136 22.27 8.90 -1.36
N TYR A 137 21.53 8.57 -0.30
CA TYR A 137 21.45 7.20 0.21
C TYR A 137 21.01 6.21 -0.87
N ASP A 138 19.98 6.56 -1.64
CA ASP A 138 19.47 5.69 -2.70
C ASP A 138 20.45 5.53 -3.87
N GLN A 139 21.24 6.57 -4.18
CA GLN A 139 22.27 6.51 -5.21
C GLN A 139 23.46 5.64 -4.79
N ILE A 140 23.85 5.70 -3.52
CA ILE A 140 24.95 4.89 -2.96
C ILE A 140 24.56 3.39 -2.92
N GLY A 141 23.26 3.09 -2.81
CA GLY A 141 22.71 1.73 -2.90
C GLY A 141 22.99 0.85 -1.67
N ASN A 142 22.16 -0.20 -1.49
CA ASN A 142 22.21 -1.10 -0.33
C ASN A 142 23.51 -1.93 -0.19
N SER A 143 24.38 -1.96 -1.20
CA SER A 143 25.54 -2.85 -1.27
C SER A 143 26.90 -2.14 -1.09
N CYS A 144 26.95 -0.82 -0.97
CA CYS A 144 28.21 -0.11 -0.80
C CYS A 144 28.67 -0.19 0.67
N SER A 145 29.59 -1.10 0.96
CA SER A 145 30.21 -1.25 2.30
C SER A 145 31.51 -0.45 2.46
N ASP A 146 31.95 0.27 1.43
CA ASP A 146 33.19 1.04 1.46
C ASP A 146 32.94 2.47 1.99
N PHE A 147 32.97 2.61 3.31
CA PHE A 147 32.83 3.91 3.98
C PHE A 147 33.88 4.93 3.54
N LYS A 148 35.07 4.49 3.09
CA LYS A 148 36.09 5.41 2.59
C LYS A 148 35.66 6.02 1.26
N ALA A 149 35.09 5.23 0.36
CA ALA A 149 34.55 5.73 -0.90
C ALA A 149 33.37 6.69 -0.68
N ILE A 150 32.45 6.36 0.24
CA ILE A 150 31.31 7.23 0.61
C ILE A 150 31.81 8.55 1.19
N TYR A 151 32.77 8.50 2.12
CA TYR A 151 33.39 9.70 2.69
C TYR A 151 34.00 10.59 1.61
N LEU A 152 34.84 10.02 0.74
CA LEU A 152 35.50 10.77 -0.33
C LEU A 152 34.49 11.38 -1.31
N HIS A 153 33.41 10.66 -1.63
CA HIS A 153 32.32 11.17 -2.44
C HIS A 153 31.64 12.39 -1.79
N CYS A 154 31.23 12.28 -0.52
CA CYS A 154 30.55 13.36 0.18
C CYS A 154 31.42 14.63 0.28
N ILE A 155 32.71 14.48 0.58
CA ILE A 155 33.64 15.62 0.68
C ILE A 155 33.90 16.25 -0.70
N LYS A 156 34.05 15.43 -1.74
CA LYS A 156 34.26 15.91 -3.11
C LYS A 156 33.06 16.73 -3.60
N GLN A 157 31.85 16.29 -3.28
CA GLN A 157 30.62 16.89 -3.80
C GLN A 157 30.15 18.09 -2.97
N TYR A 158 30.19 17.98 -1.64
CA TYR A 158 29.57 18.95 -0.73
C TYR A 158 30.58 19.76 0.09
N GLY A 159 31.88 19.59 -0.20
CA GLY A 159 32.96 20.21 0.57
C GLY A 159 33.12 19.60 1.96
N ARG A 160 34.14 20.07 2.69
CA ARG A 160 34.59 19.41 3.92
C ARG A 160 33.55 19.45 5.05
N LYS A 161 32.89 20.58 5.26
CA LYS A 161 31.95 20.76 6.38
C LYS A 161 30.70 19.90 6.18
N MET A 162 29.96 20.17 5.10
CA MET A 162 28.69 19.48 4.80
C MET A 162 28.90 18.03 4.37
N GLY A 163 29.97 17.73 3.64
CA GLY A 163 30.31 16.37 3.26
C GLY A 163 30.64 15.47 4.46
N CYS A 164 31.35 15.98 5.48
CA CYS A 164 31.59 15.24 6.71
C CYS A 164 30.29 14.94 7.45
N GLU A 165 29.40 15.92 7.55
CA GLU A 165 28.13 15.79 8.25
C GLU A 165 27.23 14.75 7.56
N LEU A 166 27.07 14.85 6.23
CA LEU A 166 26.34 13.88 5.42
C LEU A 166 26.91 12.47 5.56
N TYR A 167 28.24 12.33 5.50
CA TYR A 167 28.90 11.04 5.70
C TYR A 167 28.57 10.41 7.06
N TRP A 168 28.65 11.18 8.15
CA TRP A 168 28.37 10.66 9.49
C TRP A 168 26.92 10.23 9.65
N HIS A 169 25.97 10.98 9.09
CA HIS A 169 24.58 10.55 9.06
C HIS A 169 24.39 9.28 8.23
N LEU A 170 25.01 9.19 7.04
CA LEU A 170 24.91 8.01 6.18
C LEU A 170 25.48 6.78 6.87
N LYS A 171 26.67 6.92 7.47
CA LYS A 171 27.33 5.85 8.22
C LYS A 171 26.48 5.39 9.39
N LYS A 172 25.99 6.31 10.24
CA LYS A 172 25.16 5.98 11.40
C LYS A 172 23.87 5.27 10.97
N TYR A 173 23.22 5.75 9.91
CA TYR A 173 22.02 5.13 9.37
C TYR A 173 22.30 3.71 8.82
N MET A 174 23.39 3.54 8.07
CA MET A 174 23.83 2.22 7.57
C MET A 174 24.18 1.26 8.71
N GLU A 175 24.83 1.73 9.78
CA GLU A 175 25.16 0.93 10.96
C GLU A 175 23.91 0.52 11.75
N ILE A 176 22.97 1.45 11.99
CA ILE A 176 21.67 1.15 12.62
C ILE A 176 20.91 0.12 11.79
N ARG A 177 20.86 0.31 10.47
CA ARG A 177 20.18 -0.62 9.57
C ARG A 177 20.89 -1.97 9.54
N ARG A 178 22.22 -2.03 9.54
CA ARG A 178 22.98 -3.27 9.60
C ARG A 178 22.73 -4.00 10.92
N ASN A 179 22.62 -3.28 12.04
CA ASN A 179 22.25 -3.85 13.33
C ASN A 179 20.80 -4.34 13.34
N TYR A 180 19.87 -3.59 12.73
CA TYR A 180 18.48 -4.02 12.56
C TYR A 180 18.40 -5.30 11.71
N VAL A 181 19.10 -5.33 10.57
CA VAL A 181 19.23 -6.50 9.69
C VAL A 181 19.86 -7.68 10.46
N ASN A 182 20.91 -7.45 11.24
CA ASN A 182 21.55 -8.46 12.08
C ASN A 182 20.64 -9.00 13.20
N VAL A 183 19.80 -8.15 13.80
CA VAL A 183 18.78 -8.55 14.78
C VAL A 183 17.70 -9.40 14.11
N THR A 184 17.30 -9.07 12.88
CA THR A 184 16.40 -9.93 12.07
C THR A 184 17.08 -11.16 11.48
N SER A 185 18.42 -11.23 11.44
CA SER A 185 19.18 -12.37 10.89
C SER A 185 19.70 -13.34 11.95
N MET A 186 19.42 -13.13 13.25
CA MET A 186 19.42 -14.22 14.21
C MET A 186 18.28 -15.16 13.81
N GLN A 187 18.62 -16.40 13.40
CA GLN A 187 17.65 -17.41 12.97
C GLN A 187 16.46 -17.47 13.93
N ASP A 188 15.27 -17.22 13.39
CA ASP A 188 13.99 -17.47 14.05
C ASP A 188 13.97 -18.95 14.48
N GLN A 189 14.18 -19.24 15.77
CA GLN A 189 14.06 -20.61 16.31
C GLN A 189 12.60 -21.09 16.35
N ARG A 190 11.66 -20.28 15.85
CA ARG A 190 10.26 -20.67 15.71
C ARG A 190 10.12 -21.76 14.65
N LYS A 191 9.50 -22.86 15.08
CA LYS A 191 9.05 -23.93 14.20
C LYS A 191 7.59 -23.68 13.86
N TYR A 192 7.24 -23.89 12.60
CA TYR A 192 5.88 -23.74 12.08
C TYR A 192 5.35 -25.13 11.71
N TYR A 193 4.18 -25.48 12.22
CA TYR A 193 3.62 -26.83 12.15
C TYR A 193 2.37 -26.82 11.28
N VAL A 194 2.42 -27.44 10.11
CA VAL A 194 1.31 -27.49 9.16
C VAL A 194 0.48 -28.74 9.39
N VAL A 195 -0.83 -28.62 9.57
CA VAL A 195 -1.81 -29.74 9.52
C VAL A 195 -2.60 -29.60 8.23
N LEU A 196 -2.45 -30.57 7.32
CA LEU A 196 -3.22 -30.65 6.08
C LEU A 196 -4.49 -31.48 6.27
N ARG A 197 -4.39 -32.58 7.06
CA ARG A 197 -5.52 -33.43 7.46
C ARG A 197 -5.47 -33.63 8.97
N GLY A 198 -6.55 -33.29 9.66
CA GLY A 198 -6.64 -33.32 11.12
C GLY A 198 -7.97 -32.71 11.58
N TYR A 199 -8.19 -32.63 12.90
CA TYR A 199 -9.41 -32.03 13.46
C TYR A 199 -9.62 -30.57 13.00
N LYS A 200 -8.52 -29.82 12.85
CA LYS A 200 -8.49 -28.50 12.20
C LYS A 200 -7.25 -28.42 11.30
N PRO A 201 -7.41 -28.32 9.97
CA PRO A 201 -6.30 -27.99 9.07
C PRO A 201 -5.84 -26.55 9.22
N GLY A 202 -4.54 -26.30 9.12
CA GLY A 202 -3.95 -24.98 9.30
C GLY A 202 -2.45 -25.02 9.54
N ILE A 203 -1.87 -23.87 9.87
CA ILE A 203 -0.46 -23.75 10.23
C ILE A 203 -0.40 -23.16 11.63
N TYR A 204 0.31 -23.86 12.51
CA TYR A 204 0.43 -23.56 13.94
C TYR A 204 1.86 -23.13 14.27
N ASP A 205 1.99 -22.33 15.32
CA ASP A 205 3.25 -21.85 15.88
C ASP A 205 3.68 -22.62 17.13
N THR A 206 2.81 -23.48 17.68
CA THR A 206 3.10 -24.35 18.82
C THR A 206 2.94 -25.84 18.50
N VAL A 207 3.80 -26.68 19.11
CA VAL A 207 3.67 -28.16 19.07
C VAL A 207 2.32 -28.60 19.63
N ASN A 208 1.88 -27.99 20.73
CA ASN A 208 0.67 -28.38 21.43
C ASN A 208 -0.60 -28.19 20.58
N ASP A 209 -0.66 -27.16 19.75
CA ASP A 209 -1.78 -26.96 18.83
C ASP A 209 -1.72 -27.92 17.63
N TYR A 210 -0.53 -28.19 17.11
CA TYR A 210 -0.33 -29.19 16.06
C TYR A 210 -0.75 -30.60 16.52
N GLU A 211 -0.27 -31.04 17.67
CA GLU A 211 -0.55 -32.37 18.23
C GLU A 211 -2.04 -32.54 18.54
N ARG A 212 -2.70 -31.52 19.10
CA ARG A 212 -4.16 -31.53 19.34
C ARG A 212 -4.98 -31.76 18.07
N ASN A 213 -4.44 -31.40 16.90
CA ASN A 213 -5.15 -31.56 15.63
C ASN A 213 -4.74 -32.81 14.85
N ILE A 214 -3.67 -33.50 15.26
CA ILE A 214 -3.14 -34.72 14.60
C ILE A 214 -3.46 -35.98 15.42
N ILE A 215 -3.24 -35.96 16.73
CA ILE A 215 -3.33 -37.15 17.59
C ILE A 215 -4.79 -37.63 17.68
N GLY A 216 -5.01 -38.90 17.35
CA GLY A 216 -6.33 -39.54 17.40
C GLY A 216 -7.23 -39.25 16.19
N TYR A 217 -6.77 -38.51 15.17
CA TYR A 217 -7.50 -38.31 13.92
C TYR A 217 -7.06 -39.33 12.87
N SER A 218 -7.99 -40.12 12.33
CA SER A 218 -7.68 -41.13 11.31
C SER A 218 -7.16 -40.48 10.02
N ASN A 219 -6.05 -40.98 9.48
CA ASN A 219 -5.35 -40.42 8.30
C ASN A 219 -4.87 -38.95 8.46
N ALA A 220 -4.52 -38.54 9.68
CA ALA A 220 -3.92 -37.24 9.91
C ALA A 220 -2.63 -37.04 9.10
N PHE A 221 -2.41 -35.83 8.59
CA PHE A 221 -1.24 -35.49 7.80
C PHE A 221 -0.80 -34.05 8.06
N GLY A 222 0.48 -33.88 8.39
CA GLY A 222 1.07 -32.59 8.70
C GLY A 222 2.59 -32.63 8.67
N ARG A 223 3.23 -31.46 8.66
CA ARG A 223 4.69 -31.30 8.51
C ARG A 223 5.21 -30.05 9.21
N VAL A 224 6.46 -30.08 9.66
CA VAL A 224 7.10 -28.98 10.40
C VAL A 224 8.15 -28.28 9.55
N PHE A 225 8.23 -26.96 9.66
CA PHE A 225 9.14 -26.09 8.89
C PHE A 225 9.85 -25.09 9.82
N SER A 226 11.04 -24.68 9.42
CA SER A 226 11.82 -23.63 10.10
C SER A 226 11.54 -22.22 9.57
N SER A 227 10.65 -22.10 8.59
CA SER A 227 10.23 -20.83 8.00
C SER A 227 8.73 -20.86 7.76
N TYR A 228 8.06 -19.77 8.15
CA TYR A 228 6.65 -19.58 7.88
C TYR A 228 6.33 -19.61 6.39
N ALA A 229 7.20 -19.02 5.55
CA ALA A 229 7.02 -19.00 4.10
C ALA A 229 7.03 -20.42 3.52
N GLN A 230 7.93 -21.29 3.99
CA GLN A 230 7.96 -22.70 3.54
C GLN A 230 6.74 -23.49 4.03
N ALA A 231 6.29 -23.25 5.26
CA ALA A 231 5.07 -23.83 5.79
C ALA A 231 3.84 -23.38 4.98
N GLU A 232 3.79 -22.09 4.65
CA GLU A 232 2.73 -21.46 3.85
C GLU A 232 2.71 -21.99 2.43
N ASP A 233 3.85 -22.02 1.72
CA ASP A 233 3.95 -22.59 0.37
C ASP A 233 3.45 -24.04 0.35
N PHE A 234 3.89 -24.88 1.30
CA PHE A 234 3.44 -26.28 1.40
C PHE A 234 1.94 -26.43 1.69
N PHE A 235 1.38 -25.54 2.51
CA PHE A 235 -0.06 -25.51 2.79
C PHE A 235 -0.87 -25.02 1.58
N LEU A 236 -0.36 -24.01 0.88
CA LEU A 236 -0.97 -23.45 -0.32
C LEU A 236 -0.93 -24.44 -1.50
N ASP A 237 0.16 -25.18 -1.68
CA ASP A 237 0.26 -26.24 -2.69
C ASP A 237 -0.80 -27.33 -2.47
N TYR A 238 -1.00 -27.78 -1.23
CA TYR A 238 -2.08 -28.70 -0.88
C TYR A 238 -3.47 -28.13 -1.16
N LEU A 239 -3.68 -26.83 -0.90
CA LEU A 239 -4.93 -26.15 -1.22
C LEU A 239 -5.13 -26.00 -2.73
N ALA A 240 -4.07 -25.76 -3.49
CA ALA A 240 -4.10 -25.65 -4.95
C ALA A 240 -4.46 -26.98 -5.62
N ASP A 241 -3.89 -28.09 -5.15
CA ASP A 241 -4.23 -29.44 -5.64
C ASP A 241 -5.68 -29.83 -5.30
N SER A 242 -6.28 -29.23 -4.27
CA SER A 242 -7.68 -29.50 -3.87
C SER A 242 -8.74 -28.74 -4.69
N CYS A 243 -8.35 -27.91 -5.68
CA CYS A 243 -9.25 -26.95 -6.32
C CYS A 243 -9.06 -26.83 -7.84
N PHE A 244 -9.30 -27.91 -8.59
CA PHE A 244 -9.50 -27.86 -10.04
C PHE A 244 -11.00 -27.93 -10.39
N ALA A 245 -11.63 -26.77 -10.54
CA ALA A 245 -12.83 -26.64 -11.35
C ALA A 245 -12.72 -25.36 -12.18
N ALA A 246 -11.96 -25.43 -13.28
CA ALA A 246 -11.97 -24.38 -14.30
C ALA A 246 -13.31 -24.44 -15.05
N SER A 247 -14.02 -23.30 -15.14
CA SER A 247 -15.22 -23.20 -15.98
C SER A 247 -14.84 -22.77 -17.39
N THR A 248 -15.44 -23.42 -18.38
CA THR A 248 -15.31 -23.10 -19.82
C THR A 248 -16.46 -22.23 -20.34
N ALA A 249 -17.43 -21.87 -19.48
CA ALA A 249 -18.54 -21.00 -19.83
C ALA A 249 -18.06 -19.55 -20.01
N SER A 250 -18.69 -18.81 -20.92
CA SER A 250 -18.33 -17.42 -21.17
C SER A 250 -18.60 -16.53 -19.95
N ILE A 251 -17.82 -15.46 -19.82
CA ILE A 251 -17.97 -14.47 -18.74
C ILE A 251 -19.38 -13.83 -18.72
N ASN A 252 -20.10 -13.80 -19.84
CA ASN A 252 -21.47 -13.32 -19.89
C ASN A 252 -22.48 -14.35 -19.35
N GLU A 253 -22.30 -15.64 -19.66
CA GLU A 253 -23.13 -16.71 -19.11
C GLU A 253 -22.98 -16.81 -17.59
N LEU A 254 -21.73 -16.77 -17.10
CA LEU A 254 -21.45 -16.77 -15.66
C LEU A 254 -22.10 -15.58 -14.94
N TRP A 255 -22.10 -14.40 -15.56
CA TRP A 255 -22.74 -13.21 -15.00
C TRP A 255 -24.27 -13.31 -14.97
N ASN A 256 -24.87 -13.81 -16.05
CA ASN A 256 -26.32 -13.97 -16.14
C ASN A 256 -26.85 -15.00 -15.15
N ASP A 257 -26.15 -16.12 -15.03
CA ASP A 257 -26.40 -17.19 -14.07
C ASP A 257 -26.29 -16.68 -12.62
N PHE A 258 -25.24 -15.92 -12.31
CA PHE A 258 -25.11 -15.24 -11.01
C PHE A 258 -26.27 -14.28 -10.73
N CYS A 259 -26.63 -13.42 -11.69
CA CYS A 259 -27.78 -12.51 -11.54
C CYS A 259 -29.09 -13.26 -11.30
N TYR A 260 -29.29 -14.39 -11.98
CA TYR A 260 -30.47 -15.22 -11.81
C TYR A 260 -30.57 -15.79 -10.40
N ARG A 261 -29.49 -16.41 -9.89
CA ARG A 261 -29.44 -16.92 -8.50
C ARG A 261 -29.69 -15.83 -7.47
N VAL A 262 -29.08 -14.66 -7.65
CA VAL A 262 -29.26 -13.53 -6.75
C VAL A 262 -30.72 -13.08 -6.75
N ASN A 263 -31.35 -12.94 -7.92
CA ASN A 263 -32.77 -12.57 -7.99
C ASN A 263 -33.66 -13.59 -7.26
N GLN A 264 -33.37 -14.89 -7.35
CA GLN A 264 -34.13 -15.91 -6.63
C GLN A 264 -33.93 -15.78 -5.12
N SER A 265 -32.69 -15.60 -4.65
CA SER A 265 -32.40 -15.40 -3.22
C SER A 265 -33.04 -14.12 -2.66
N LEU A 266 -32.99 -13.02 -3.41
CA LEU A 266 -33.54 -11.72 -3.01
C LEU A 266 -35.05 -11.75 -2.78
N GLN A 267 -35.80 -12.56 -3.53
CA GLN A 267 -37.24 -12.70 -3.34
C GLN A 267 -37.60 -13.22 -1.94
N TYR A 268 -36.70 -14.01 -1.33
CA TYR A 268 -36.85 -14.50 0.04
C TYR A 268 -36.32 -13.49 1.06
N GLU A 269 -35.11 -12.95 0.84
CA GLU A 269 -34.43 -12.09 1.82
C GLU A 269 -35.06 -10.70 1.97
N ASN A 270 -35.62 -10.11 0.90
CA ASN A 270 -36.29 -8.81 1.01
C ASN A 270 -37.49 -8.81 1.98
N LYS A 271 -38.08 -9.98 2.25
CA LYS A 271 -39.17 -10.12 3.22
C LYS A 271 -38.69 -10.12 4.66
N THR A 272 -37.42 -10.49 4.90
CA THR A 272 -36.82 -10.66 6.23
C THR A 272 -35.81 -9.57 6.57
N MET A 273 -35.37 -8.77 5.61
CA MET A 273 -34.42 -7.66 5.82
C MET A 273 -35.05 -6.47 6.54
N MET A 274 -34.34 -5.98 7.57
CA MET A 274 -34.69 -4.74 8.28
C MET A 274 -34.35 -3.49 7.46
N ASN A 275 -35.05 -2.38 7.74
CA ASN A 275 -34.71 -1.08 7.17
C ASN A 275 -33.29 -0.68 7.62
N GLY A 276 -32.41 -0.34 6.67
CA GLY A 276 -31.03 0.03 6.97
C GLY A 276 -30.03 -1.14 7.00
N SER A 277 -30.45 -2.36 6.66
CA SER A 277 -29.55 -3.52 6.46
C SER A 277 -29.27 -3.74 4.96
N LEU A 278 -28.10 -4.32 4.65
CA LEU A 278 -27.71 -4.71 3.29
C LEU A 278 -27.55 -6.23 3.11
N ALA A 279 -27.83 -6.71 1.91
CA ALA A 279 -27.45 -8.03 1.43
C ALA A 279 -26.40 -7.87 0.31
N GLY A 280 -25.27 -8.55 0.47
CA GLY A 280 -24.13 -8.49 -0.44
C GLY A 280 -23.85 -9.85 -1.07
N TYR A 281 -24.12 -10.00 -2.35
CA TYR A 281 -23.86 -11.23 -3.10
C TYR A 281 -22.54 -11.09 -3.85
N VAL A 282 -21.67 -12.09 -3.74
CA VAL A 282 -20.33 -12.07 -4.35
C VAL A 282 -20.00 -13.37 -5.04
N CYS A 283 -19.42 -13.28 -6.22
CA CYS A 283 -18.94 -14.42 -6.97
C CYS A 283 -17.64 -14.06 -7.69
N GLY A 284 -16.71 -15.00 -7.79
CA GLY A 284 -15.52 -14.77 -8.58
C GLY A 284 -14.69 -16.01 -8.81
N GLY A 285 -13.86 -15.96 -9.84
CA GLY A 285 -13.10 -17.11 -10.31
C GLY A 285 -12.03 -16.74 -11.31
N PHE A 286 -11.39 -17.77 -11.88
CA PHE A 286 -10.44 -17.64 -12.98
C PHE A 286 -11.00 -18.31 -14.23
N HIS A 287 -11.06 -17.57 -15.33
CA HIS A 287 -11.43 -18.07 -16.64
C HIS A 287 -10.16 -18.53 -17.36
N ALA A 288 -10.02 -19.84 -17.56
CA ALA A 288 -8.80 -20.46 -18.09
C ALA A 288 -8.48 -19.99 -19.51
N ASP A 289 -9.44 -20.04 -20.43
CA ASP A 289 -9.19 -19.76 -21.85
C ASP A 289 -8.78 -18.31 -22.11
N THR A 290 -9.42 -17.37 -21.42
CA THR A 290 -9.11 -15.94 -21.56
C THR A 290 -8.00 -15.47 -20.63
N ARG A 291 -7.53 -16.34 -19.73
CA ARG A 291 -6.58 -16.04 -18.64
C ARG A 291 -6.96 -14.77 -17.86
N ARG A 292 -8.22 -14.67 -17.47
CA ARG A 292 -8.77 -13.51 -16.75
C ARG A 292 -9.46 -13.95 -15.47
N PHE A 293 -9.28 -13.16 -14.42
CA PHE A 293 -10.09 -13.27 -13.22
C PHE A 293 -11.39 -12.51 -13.42
N TYR A 294 -12.49 -13.03 -12.88
CA TYR A 294 -13.76 -12.33 -12.83
C TYR A 294 -14.19 -12.12 -11.38
N ALA A 295 -14.76 -10.96 -11.10
CA ALA A 295 -15.27 -10.57 -9.79
C ALA A 295 -16.63 -9.89 -9.97
N PHE A 296 -17.67 -10.50 -9.46
CA PHE A 296 -19.07 -10.10 -9.62
C PHE A 296 -19.65 -9.80 -8.25
N TRP A 297 -20.41 -8.70 -8.15
CA TRP A 297 -21.15 -8.44 -6.93
C TRP A 297 -22.47 -7.70 -7.17
N ILE A 298 -23.42 -7.97 -6.29
CA ILE A 298 -24.72 -7.29 -6.22
C ILE A 298 -24.96 -6.89 -4.77
N ILE A 299 -25.35 -5.64 -4.56
CA ILE A 299 -25.74 -5.09 -3.26
C ILE A 299 -27.22 -4.76 -3.32
N ALA A 300 -27.99 -5.24 -2.35
CA ALA A 300 -29.40 -4.95 -2.22
C ALA A 300 -29.72 -4.44 -0.81
N SER A 301 -30.75 -3.60 -0.75
CA SER A 301 -31.46 -3.24 0.48
C SER A 301 -32.88 -3.80 0.40
N LYS A 302 -33.68 -3.56 1.44
CA LYS A 302 -35.11 -3.90 1.45
C LYS A 302 -35.88 -3.31 0.27
N ASP A 303 -35.46 -2.13 -0.21
CA ASP A 303 -36.12 -1.41 -1.31
C ASP A 303 -35.70 -1.94 -2.70
N GLY A 304 -34.78 -2.91 -2.74
CA GLY A 304 -34.34 -3.58 -3.95
C GLY A 304 -32.84 -3.46 -4.18
N ILE A 305 -32.44 -3.68 -5.43
CA ILE A 305 -31.02 -3.71 -5.80
C ILE A 305 -30.47 -2.30 -5.87
N VAL A 306 -29.42 -2.05 -5.09
CA VAL A 306 -28.72 -0.76 -4.99
C VAL A 306 -27.58 -0.70 -6.00
N VAL A 307 -26.81 -1.79 -6.13
CA VAL A 307 -25.64 -1.86 -7.01
C VAL A 307 -25.58 -3.22 -7.70
N LYS A 308 -25.26 -3.23 -9.00
CA LYS A 308 -24.78 -4.42 -9.73
C LYS A 308 -23.46 -4.08 -10.41
N MET A 309 -22.45 -4.92 -10.22
CA MET A 309 -21.13 -4.69 -10.79
C MET A 309 -20.49 -5.99 -11.27
N LYS A 310 -19.85 -5.87 -12.43
CA LYS A 310 -19.12 -6.92 -13.11
C LYS A 310 -17.72 -6.41 -13.40
N ASN A 311 -16.69 -7.09 -12.87
CA ASN A 311 -15.31 -6.72 -13.09
C ASN A 311 -14.51 -7.90 -13.67
N ILE A 312 -13.61 -7.59 -14.62
CA ILE A 312 -12.75 -8.54 -15.30
C ILE A 312 -11.32 -8.02 -15.21
N ILE A 313 -10.41 -8.86 -14.73
CA ILE A 313 -9.06 -8.46 -14.38
C ILE A 313 -8.09 -9.38 -15.11
N HIS A 314 -7.16 -8.78 -15.85
CA HIS A 314 -6.07 -9.53 -16.48
C HIS A 314 -5.18 -10.18 -15.43
N GLU A 315 -4.71 -11.37 -15.76
CA GLU A 315 -3.77 -12.10 -14.93
C GLU A 315 -2.52 -11.26 -14.63
N ASN A 316 -2.14 -11.22 -13.36
CA ASN A 316 -0.91 -10.59 -12.88
C ASN A 316 -0.33 -11.40 -11.72
N GLU A 317 0.92 -11.17 -11.36
CA GLU A 317 1.62 -11.92 -10.31
C GLU A 317 0.88 -11.93 -8.97
N LYS A 318 0.22 -10.82 -8.62
CA LYS A 318 -0.55 -10.73 -7.37
C LYS A 318 -1.77 -11.65 -7.42
N MET A 319 -2.53 -11.65 -8.52
CA MET A 319 -3.71 -12.49 -8.68
C MET A 319 -3.38 -13.98 -8.80
N LYS A 320 -2.25 -14.33 -9.44
CA LYS A 320 -1.74 -15.71 -9.50
C LYS A 320 -1.51 -16.31 -8.12
N LYS A 321 -0.96 -15.52 -7.19
CA LYS A 321 -0.69 -15.95 -5.81
C LYS A 321 -1.94 -16.26 -4.98
N ILE A 322 -3.09 -15.70 -5.36
CA ILE A 322 -4.37 -15.88 -4.64
C ILE A 322 -5.19 -17.03 -5.25
N GLY A 323 -4.85 -17.44 -6.47
CA GLY A 323 -5.51 -18.55 -7.16
C GLY A 323 -6.99 -18.28 -7.46
N ALA A 324 -7.76 -19.35 -7.65
CA ALA A 324 -9.14 -19.28 -8.13
C ALA A 324 -10.09 -18.45 -7.25
N VAL A 325 -9.79 -18.26 -5.95
CA VAL A 325 -10.61 -17.43 -5.03
C VAL A 325 -10.33 -15.93 -5.15
N GLY A 326 -9.33 -15.52 -5.92
CA GLY A 326 -8.92 -14.12 -6.03
C GLY A 326 -10.02 -13.18 -6.51
N GLY A 327 -10.86 -13.63 -7.44
CA GLY A 327 -12.01 -12.85 -7.91
C GLY A 327 -13.04 -12.60 -6.82
N GLU A 328 -13.37 -13.62 -6.04
CA GLU A 328 -14.41 -13.52 -5.01
C GLU A 328 -13.94 -12.72 -3.79
N ILE A 329 -12.65 -12.79 -3.45
CA ILE A 329 -12.01 -11.94 -2.45
C ILE A 329 -12.15 -10.45 -2.83
N LEU A 330 -11.95 -10.11 -4.11
CA LEU A 330 -12.09 -8.75 -4.60
C LEU A 330 -13.53 -8.25 -4.54
N ALA A 331 -14.49 -9.08 -4.96
CA ALA A 331 -15.90 -8.78 -4.86
C ALA A 331 -16.32 -8.55 -3.39
N SER A 332 -15.89 -9.43 -2.47
CA SER A 332 -16.13 -9.31 -1.03
C SER A 332 -15.62 -8.00 -0.45
N LYS A 333 -14.39 -7.63 -0.83
CA LYS A 333 -13.78 -6.36 -0.42
C LYS A 333 -14.59 -5.15 -0.89
N ALA A 334 -15.05 -5.16 -2.15
CA ALA A 334 -15.82 -4.05 -2.72
C ALA A 334 -17.15 -3.85 -1.98
N VAL A 335 -17.86 -4.94 -1.69
CA VAL A 335 -19.14 -4.90 -0.98
C VAL A 335 -19.00 -4.41 0.46
N LEU A 336 -18.03 -4.93 1.22
CA LEU A 336 -17.80 -4.47 2.61
C LEU A 336 -17.34 -3.01 2.66
N THR A 337 -16.51 -2.58 1.70
CA THR A 337 -16.07 -1.18 1.60
C THR A 337 -17.25 -0.25 1.29
N TYR A 338 -18.20 -0.69 0.46
CA TYR A 338 -19.42 0.06 0.18
C TYR A 338 -20.24 0.24 1.46
N ALA A 339 -20.53 -0.83 2.19
CA ALA A 339 -21.29 -0.77 3.43
C ALA A 339 -20.66 0.19 4.47
N LEU A 340 -19.33 0.14 4.61
CA LEU A 340 -18.57 1.03 5.47
C LEU A 340 -18.63 2.51 5.05
N LYS A 341 -18.49 2.78 3.75
CA LYS A 341 -18.46 4.14 3.20
C LYS A 341 -19.79 4.87 3.40
N TYR A 342 -20.89 4.14 3.28
CA TYR A 342 -22.25 4.70 3.39
C TYR A 342 -22.88 4.45 4.78
N GLU A 343 -22.06 4.07 5.77
CA GLU A 343 -22.44 4.00 7.19
C GLU A 343 -23.68 3.15 7.51
N TYR A 344 -23.84 2.06 6.76
CA TYR A 344 -24.83 1.04 7.10
C TYR A 344 -24.53 0.43 8.48
N GLN A 345 -25.50 -0.27 9.07
CA GLN A 345 -25.34 -0.86 10.41
C GLN A 345 -25.18 -2.39 10.35
N GLU A 346 -25.71 -3.02 9.31
CA GLU A 346 -25.69 -4.48 9.15
C GLU A 346 -25.52 -4.87 7.68
N ILE A 347 -24.72 -5.91 7.45
CA ILE A 347 -24.59 -6.54 6.15
C ILE A 347 -24.53 -8.07 6.26
N LYS A 348 -25.33 -8.75 5.44
CA LYS A 348 -25.28 -10.20 5.25
C LYS A 348 -24.65 -10.51 3.90
N MET A 349 -23.54 -11.26 3.93
CA MET A 349 -22.73 -11.61 2.77
C MET A 349 -23.10 -13.01 2.27
N TYR A 350 -23.34 -13.14 0.97
CA TYR A 350 -23.60 -14.41 0.29
C TYR A 350 -22.43 -14.66 -0.66
N CYS A 351 -21.59 -15.62 -0.29
CA CYS A 351 -20.36 -15.94 -1.02
C CYS A 351 -20.53 -17.25 -1.79
N SER A 352 -20.18 -17.29 -3.08
CA SER A 352 -20.22 -18.52 -3.88
C SER A 352 -19.14 -19.54 -3.49
N HIS A 353 -18.14 -19.12 -2.73
CA HIS A 353 -17.06 -19.98 -2.26
C HIS A 353 -17.09 -20.11 -0.74
N ILE A 354 -17.29 -21.33 -0.26
CA ILE A 354 -17.50 -21.64 1.16
C ILE A 354 -16.37 -21.12 2.08
N LYS A 355 -15.11 -21.18 1.63
CA LYS A 355 -13.98 -20.67 2.43
C LYS A 355 -14.02 -19.15 2.59
N VAL A 356 -14.49 -18.41 1.58
CA VAL A 356 -14.60 -16.94 1.65
C VAL A 356 -15.71 -16.56 2.62
N ALA A 357 -16.85 -17.27 2.58
CA ALA A 357 -17.90 -17.12 3.58
C ALA A 357 -17.37 -17.36 5.00
N ASP A 358 -16.65 -18.47 5.22
CA ASP A 358 -16.14 -18.83 6.54
C ASP A 358 -15.13 -17.80 7.07
N TRP A 359 -14.25 -17.26 6.21
CA TRP A 359 -13.32 -16.20 6.59
C TRP A 359 -14.03 -14.92 7.03
N ILE A 360 -15.07 -14.49 6.31
CA ILE A 360 -15.85 -13.32 6.68
C ILE A 360 -16.65 -13.59 7.96
N GLU A 361 -17.33 -14.73 8.06
CA GLU A 361 -18.20 -15.07 9.19
C GLU A 361 -17.42 -15.17 10.50
N ARG A 362 -16.27 -15.85 10.50
CA ARG A 362 -15.47 -16.04 11.71
C ARG A 362 -14.55 -14.87 12.02
N GLY A 363 -14.31 -13.98 11.05
CA GLY A 363 -13.36 -12.87 11.21
C GLY A 363 -11.95 -13.34 11.54
N VAL A 364 -11.55 -14.53 11.08
CA VAL A 364 -10.26 -15.11 11.46
C VAL A 364 -9.14 -14.21 10.94
N HIS A 365 -8.44 -13.57 11.87
CA HIS A 365 -7.20 -12.85 11.61
C HIS A 365 -6.08 -13.88 11.43
N THR A 366 -5.96 -14.42 10.22
CA THR A 366 -4.72 -15.07 9.84
C THR A 366 -3.87 -14.04 9.12
N ASP A 367 -2.58 -13.97 9.45
CA ASP A 367 -1.57 -13.20 8.70
C ASP A 367 -1.41 -13.69 7.24
N LYS A 368 -2.24 -14.67 6.83
CA LYS A 368 -2.24 -15.43 5.59
C LYS A 368 -3.37 -15.10 4.63
N LEU A 369 -4.27 -14.13 4.93
CA LEU A 369 -5.28 -13.74 3.95
C LEU A 369 -4.64 -12.89 2.84
N PRO A 370 -4.58 -13.35 1.58
CA PRO A 370 -4.03 -12.54 0.51
C PRO A 370 -4.93 -11.30 0.29
N TYR A 371 -4.32 -10.15 -0.03
CA TYR A 371 -5.00 -8.94 -0.51
C TYR A 371 -5.75 -8.05 0.51
N ARG A 372 -5.26 -7.93 1.76
CA ARG A 372 -5.83 -7.01 2.78
C ARG A 372 -7.34 -7.22 3.06
N LEU A 373 -7.92 -8.35 2.64
CA LEU A 373 -9.33 -8.63 2.90
C LEU A 373 -9.57 -8.77 4.42
N HIS A 374 -8.62 -9.35 5.16
CA HIS A 374 -8.64 -9.38 6.64
C HIS A 374 -8.79 -7.98 7.26
N ALA A 375 -8.10 -6.96 6.71
CA ALA A 375 -8.14 -5.60 7.23
C ALA A 375 -9.50 -4.92 6.98
N VAL A 376 -10.13 -5.23 5.84
CA VAL A 376 -11.47 -4.72 5.53
C VAL A 376 -12.54 -5.47 6.32
N ILE A 377 -12.41 -6.80 6.50
CA ILE A 377 -13.30 -7.60 7.35
C ILE A 377 -13.23 -7.10 8.80
N GLY A 378 -12.03 -6.89 9.35
CA GLY A 378 -11.85 -6.35 10.70
C GLY A 378 -12.55 -5.01 10.87
N LYS A 379 -12.20 -4.02 10.03
CA LYS A 379 -12.85 -2.70 10.03
C LYS A 379 -14.37 -2.76 9.86
N ALA A 380 -14.84 -3.68 9.01
CA ALA A 380 -16.26 -3.90 8.82
C ALA A 380 -16.90 -4.42 10.10
N LYS A 381 -16.36 -5.47 10.72
CA LYS A 381 -16.90 -6.03 11.97
C LYS A 381 -16.84 -5.07 13.16
N ASP A 382 -15.88 -4.15 13.18
CA ASP A 382 -15.79 -3.12 14.23
C ASP A 382 -16.94 -2.10 14.14
N ARG A 383 -17.53 -1.91 12.95
CA ARG A 383 -18.51 -0.83 12.66
C ARG A 383 -19.86 -1.33 12.15
N LEU A 384 -19.94 -2.59 11.73
CA LEU A 384 -21.07 -3.24 11.10
C LEU A 384 -21.30 -4.58 11.78
N LYS A 385 -22.56 -4.95 11.93
CA LYS A 385 -22.92 -6.35 12.12
C LYS A 385 -22.73 -7.10 10.80
N VAL A 386 -21.64 -7.84 10.67
CA VAL A 386 -21.32 -8.63 9.46
C VAL A 386 -21.62 -10.10 9.71
N THR A 387 -22.44 -10.69 8.84
CA THR A 387 -22.63 -12.15 8.75
C THR A 387 -22.32 -12.62 7.33
N ALA A 388 -21.91 -13.86 7.17
CA ALA A 388 -21.59 -14.46 5.88
C ALA A 388 -22.03 -15.92 5.80
N VAL A 389 -22.62 -16.26 4.66
CA VAL A 389 -23.06 -17.63 4.35
C VAL A 389 -22.60 -18.01 2.95
N HIS A 390 -22.40 -19.31 2.77
CA HIS A 390 -22.21 -19.87 1.44
C HIS A 390 -23.54 -19.90 0.70
N PHE A 391 -23.60 -19.39 -0.53
CA PHE A 391 -24.77 -19.48 -1.39
C PHE A 391 -24.41 -20.23 -2.67
N GLN A 392 -25.22 -21.23 -3.02
CA GLN A 392 -25.04 -22.05 -4.21
C GLN A 392 -25.91 -21.56 -5.35
#